data_AF-A0A8S4BZR7-F1
#
_entry.id   AF-A0A8S4BZR7-F1
#
_cell.length_a   1.000
_cell.length_b   1.000
_cell.length_c   1.000
_cell.angle_alpha   90.00
_cell.angle_beta   90.00
_cell.angle_gamma   90.00
#
_symmetry.space_group_name_H-M   'P 1'
#
loop_
_entity.id
_entity.type
_entity.pdbx_description
1 polymer ?
#
loop_
_entity_poly.entity_id
_entity_poly.type
_entity_poly.pdbx_seq_one_letter_code
_entity_poly.pdbx_strand_id
1 'polypeptide(L)' 'MAAKGAKTSKNNIANRGASAILKKVDGKEVKPVMYKGGKIGHGNYVAAKFDNGDLVRDAAGRPVPYQVL' A
#
# COMPACT_ATOMS: atom_id res chain seq x y z
N MET A 1 -18.66 -28.78 -22.50
CA MET A 1 -19.39 -27.81 -21.65
C MET A 1 -18.40 -26.75 -21.19
N ALA A 2 -18.46 -25.54 -21.74
CA ALA A 2 -17.57 -24.45 -21.34
C ALA A 2 -18.03 -23.90 -19.98
N ALA A 3 -17.23 -24.10 -18.93
CA ALA A 3 -17.52 -23.58 -17.60
C ALA A 3 -17.58 -22.04 -17.66
N LYS A 4 -18.79 -21.51 -17.51
CA LYS A 4 -19.11 -20.08 -17.43
C LYS A 4 -18.32 -19.49 -16.27
N GLY A 5 -17.25 -18.75 -16.57
CA GLY A 5 -16.40 -18.10 -15.57
C GLY A 5 -17.26 -17.35 -14.56
N ALA A 6 -17.24 -17.80 -13.31
CA ALA A 6 -17.94 -17.14 -12.22
C ALA A 6 -17.41 -15.69 -12.17
N LYS A 7 -18.27 -14.71 -12.44
CA LYS A 7 -17.93 -13.29 -12.30
C LYS A 7 -17.75 -12.99 -10.82
N THR A 8 -16.57 -13.29 -10.28
CA THR A 8 -16.11 -12.68 -9.04
C THR A 8 -16.10 -11.16 -9.24
N SER A 9 -16.59 -10.42 -8.25
CA SER A 9 -16.64 -8.95 -8.34
C SER A 9 -15.25 -8.41 -8.63
N LYS A 10 -15.12 -7.53 -9.63
CA LYS A 10 -13.86 -6.86 -9.99
C LYS A 10 -13.26 -6.07 -8.81
N ASN A 11 -14.06 -5.83 -7.76
CA ASN A 11 -13.64 -5.14 -6.54
C ASN A 11 -13.22 -6.07 -5.39
N ASN A 12 -13.21 -7.39 -5.58
CA ASN A 12 -12.80 -8.30 -4.51
C ASN A 12 -11.27 -8.27 -4.30
N ILE A 13 -10.85 -7.79 -3.13
CA ILE A 13 -9.44 -7.67 -2.73
C ILE A 13 -8.78 -9.06 -2.70
N ALA A 14 -9.50 -10.12 -2.31
CA ALA A 14 -8.96 -11.48 -2.28
C ALA A 14 -8.56 -11.99 -3.68
N ASN A 15 -9.15 -11.42 -4.74
CA ASN A 15 -8.85 -11.79 -6.13
C ASN A 15 -7.64 -11.04 -6.72
N ARG A 16 -7.05 -10.09 -5.97
CA ARG A 16 -5.90 -9.28 -6.39
C ARG A 16 -4.54 -9.95 -6.11
N GLY A 17 -4.52 -11.18 -5.59
CA GLY A 17 -3.30 -11.96 -5.37
C GLY A 17 -2.38 -11.38 -4.29
N ALA A 18 -1.08 -11.70 -4.34
CA ALA A 18 -0.07 -11.23 -3.38
C ALA A 18 -0.02 -9.70 -3.23
N SER A 19 -0.45 -8.96 -4.26
CA SER A 19 -0.53 -7.49 -4.29
C SER A 19 -1.63 -6.91 -3.39
N ALA A 20 -2.57 -7.73 -2.93
CA ALA A 20 -3.61 -7.35 -1.97
C ALA A 20 -3.22 -7.59 -0.51
N ILE A 21 -2.13 -8.30 -0.25
CA ILE A 21 -1.65 -8.53 1.11
C ILE A 21 -1.13 -7.18 1.62
N LEU A 22 -1.83 -6.64 2.62
CA LEU A 22 -1.37 -5.46 3.34
C LEU A 22 -0.03 -5.80 3.99
N LYS A 23 1.00 -5.04 3.64
CA LYS A 23 2.31 -5.18 4.28
C LYS A 23 2.18 -4.81 5.76
N LYS A 24 3.03 -5.37 6.61
CA LYS A 24 3.08 -5.05 8.04
C LYS A 24 4.44 -4.46 8.36
N VAL A 25 4.46 -3.30 9.01
CA VAL A 25 5.67 -2.72 9.60
C VAL A 25 5.47 -2.71 11.09
N ASP A 26 6.45 -3.19 11.86
CA ASP A 26 6.39 -3.16 13.33
C ASP A 26 5.11 -3.85 13.89
N GLY A 27 4.67 -4.92 13.23
CA GLY A 27 3.43 -5.63 13.57
C GLY A 27 2.11 -4.92 13.19
N LYS A 28 2.18 -3.69 12.67
CA LYS A 28 1.00 -2.90 12.26
C LYS A 28 0.79 -2.99 10.76
N GLU A 29 -0.46 -3.15 10.34
CA GLU A 29 -0.83 -3.12 8.93
C GLU A 29 -0.60 -1.73 8.33
N VAL A 30 -0.04 -1.71 7.14
CA VAL A 30 0.23 -0.49 6.38
C VAL A 30 -0.49 -0.50 5.04
N LYS A 31 -1.05 0.65 4.69
CA LYS A 31 -1.78 0.91 3.44
C LYS A 31 -0.91 1.76 2.53
N PRO A 32 -0.92 1.52 1.21
CA PRO A 32 -0.29 2.41 0.25
C PRO A 32 -1.06 3.74 0.20
N VAL A 33 -0.37 4.86 0.40
CA VAL A 33 -0.94 6.21 0.26
C VAL A 33 -0.05 7.05 -0.65
N MET A 34 -0.67 7.95 -1.42
CA MET A 34 0.08 8.90 -2.22
C MET A 34 0.69 9.98 -1.31
N TYR A 35 2.02 10.01 -1.24
CA TYR A 35 2.77 11.06 -0.57
C TYR A 35 3.16 12.14 -1.57
N LYS A 36 2.72 13.38 -1.32
CA LYS A 36 3.00 14.56 -2.12
C LYS A 36 4.10 15.41 -1.48
N GLY A 37 5.33 14.90 -1.53
CA GLY A 37 6.52 15.55 -0.94
C GLY A 37 7.22 16.54 -1.86
N GLY A 38 6.69 16.81 -3.06
CA GLY A 38 7.35 17.68 -4.05
C GLY A 38 7.71 19.07 -3.53
N LYS A 39 6.91 19.64 -2.61
CA LYS A 39 7.19 20.95 -2.00
C LYS A 39 8.41 20.97 -1.04
N ILE A 40 8.83 19.79 -0.56
CA ILE A 40 9.90 19.63 0.43
C ILE A 40 11.12 18.94 -0.20
N GLY A 41 11.17 18.83 -1.54
CA GLY A 41 12.28 18.17 -2.26
C GLY A 41 12.28 16.64 -2.18
N HIS A 42 11.27 16.01 -1.58
CA HIS A 42 11.16 14.55 -1.46
C HIS A 42 10.57 13.86 -2.70
N GLY A 43 9.99 14.63 -3.63
CA GLY A 43 9.25 14.09 -4.77
C GLY A 43 7.88 13.51 -4.40
N ASN A 44 7.17 12.99 -5.40
CA ASN A 44 5.86 12.34 -5.22
C ASN A 44 6.03 10.83 -5.37
N TYR A 45 5.61 10.06 -4.38
CA TYR A 45 5.71 8.60 -4.41
C TYR A 45 4.61 7.95 -3.58
N VAL A 46 4.44 6.64 -3.72
CA VAL A 46 3.53 5.87 -2.86
C VAL A 46 4.26 5.57 -1.56
N ALA A 47 3.88 6.24 -0.48
CA ALA A 47 4.39 5.95 0.86
C ALA A 47 3.51 4.91 1.55
N ALA A 48 4.06 4.26 2.56
CA ALA A 48 3.27 3.44 3.44
C ALA A 48 2.69 4.25 4.60
N LYS A 49 1.44 3.93 4.95
CA LYS A 49 0.68 4.59 6.01
C LYS A 49 0.11 3.55 6.97
N PHE A 50 0.36 3.69 8.25
CA PHE A 50 -0.25 2.88 9.28
C PHE A 50 -1.78 3.10 9.34
N ASP A 51 -2.51 2.12 9.86
CA ASP A 51 -3.95 2.24 10.02
C ASP A 51 -4.37 3.44 10.89
N ASN A 52 -3.54 3.78 11.89
CA ASN A 52 -3.74 4.94 12.77
C ASN A 52 -3.73 6.30 12.08
N GLY A 53 -3.31 6.38 10.81
CA GLY A 53 -3.22 7.65 10.08
C GLY A 53 -1.80 8.15 9.88
N ASP A 54 -0.84 7.63 10.63
CA ASP A 54 0.57 8.01 10.55
C ASP A 54 1.27 7.41 9.33
N LEU A 55 2.21 8.15 8.76
CA LEU A 55 3.09 7.62 7.72
C LEU A 55 4.17 6.75 8.36
N VAL A 56 4.49 5.64 7.71
CA VAL A 56 5.68 4.85 8.05
C VAL A 56 6.89 5.72 7.72
N ARG A 57 7.71 6.03 8.72
CA ARG A 57 8.93 6.81 8.56
C ARG A 57 10.14 5.92 8.83
N ASP A 58 11.18 6.12 8.04
CA ASP A 58 12.49 5.51 8.24
C ASP A 58 13.24 6.20 9.40
N ALA A 59 14.37 5.66 9.84
CA ALA A 59 15.23 6.28 10.86
C ALA A 59 15.65 7.71 10.50
N ALA A 60 15.75 8.03 9.21
CA ALA A 60 16.00 9.38 8.71
C ALA A 60 14.77 10.33 8.73
N GLY A 61 13.63 9.90 9.30
CA GLY A 61 12.38 10.67 9.35
C GLY A 61 11.63 10.79 8.01
N ARG A 62 12.12 10.14 6.95
CA ARG A 62 11.51 10.16 5.61
C ARG A 62 10.41 9.10 5.51
N PRO A 63 9.27 9.39 4.85
CA PRO A 63 8.26 8.36 4.61
C PRO A 63 8.82 7.20 3.78
N VAL A 64 8.59 5.97 4.23
CA VAL A 64 9.05 4.77 3.54
C VAL A 64 8.17 4.52 2.31
N PRO A 65 8.76 4.34 1.12
CA PRO A 65 7.99 3.96 -0.06
C PRO A 65 7.34 2.58 0.12
N TYR A 66 6.03 2.47 -0.16
CA TYR A 66 5.29 1.22 0.00
C TYR A 66 5.86 0.07 -0.85
N GLN A 67 6.49 0.41 -1.98
CA GLN A 67 7.10 -0.58 -2.88
C GLN A 67 8.29 -1.30 -2.23
N VAL A 68 9.13 -0.59 -1.46
CA VAL A 68 10.38 -1.13 -0.89
C VAL A 68 10.20 -1.77 0.48
N LEU A 69 8.97 -1.72 0.99
CA LEU A 69 8.58 -2.14 2.33
C LEU A 69 8.43 -3.65 2.45
#